data_AF-A0A2V5J5P7-F1
#
_entry.id   AF-A0A2V5J5P7-F1
#
_cell.length_a   1.000
_cell.length_b   1.000
_cell.length_c   1.000
_cell.angle_alpha   90.00
_cell.angle_beta   90.00
_cell.angle_gamma   90.00
#
_symmetry.space_group_name_H-M   'P 1'
#
loop_
_entity.id
_entity.type
_entity.pdbx_description
1 polymer ?
#
loop_
_entity_poly.entity_id
_entity_poly.type
_entity_poly.pdbx_seq_one_letter_code
_entity_poly.pdbx_strand_id
1 'polypeptide(L)'
;MPKEKVTRKTKRVERKKKDPNAPKRGLSAYMFFANDNREKVREENPGISFGQVGKMLGERWKALSDSERRPYEEKAATDKKRYEDEKASYNAAAEEDEESS
;
A
#
# COMPACT_ATOMS: atom_id res chain seq x y z
N MET A 1 17.28 -8.41 -30.43
CA MET A 1 16.69 -8.70 -29.10
C MET A 1 15.83 -7.52 -28.66
N PRO A 2 14.51 -7.49 -28.90
CA PRO A 2 13.65 -6.49 -28.28
C PRO A 2 13.08 -7.05 -26.95
N LYS A 3 13.41 -6.41 -25.82
CA LYS A 3 12.76 -6.69 -24.53
C LYS A 3 11.37 -6.04 -24.55
N GLU A 4 10.37 -6.86 -24.81
CA GLU A 4 8.96 -6.53 -24.84
C GLU A 4 8.51 -5.93 -23.51
N LYS A 5 7.93 -4.72 -23.56
CA LYS A 5 7.38 -4.00 -22.41
C LYS A 5 6.08 -4.70 -22.00
N VAL A 6 6.17 -5.60 -21.02
CA VAL A 6 4.99 -6.24 -20.40
C VAL A 6 4.17 -5.16 -19.67
N THR A 7 3.21 -4.58 -20.39
CA THR A 7 2.15 -3.77 -19.78
C THR A 7 1.22 -4.71 -19.04
N ARG A 8 1.47 -4.96 -17.75
CA ARG A 8 0.51 -5.64 -16.88
C ARG A 8 -0.72 -4.76 -16.76
N LYS A 9 -1.69 -4.98 -17.66
CA LYS A 9 -3.04 -4.43 -17.64
C LYS A 9 -3.71 -4.94 -16.37
N THR A 10 -3.56 -4.19 -15.27
CA THR A 10 -4.24 -4.52 -14.01
C THR A 10 -5.73 -4.35 -14.27
N LYS A 11 -6.43 -5.48 -14.37
CA LYS A 11 -7.89 -5.56 -14.32
C LYS A 11 -8.30 -4.75 -13.10
N ARG A 12 -8.90 -3.57 -13.33
CA ARG A 12 -9.38 -2.68 -12.28
C ARG A 12 -10.54 -3.43 -11.64
N VAL A 13 -10.23 -4.28 -10.65
CA VAL A 13 -11.22 -4.95 -9.82
C VAL A 13 -12.05 -3.81 -9.24
N GLU A 14 -13.29 -3.73 -9.70
CA GLU A 14 -14.30 -2.84 -9.18
C GLU A 14 -14.29 -3.05 -7.67
N ARG A 15 -13.72 -2.08 -6.94
CA ARG A 15 -13.63 -2.19 -5.49
C ARG A 15 -15.06 -2.10 -5.00
N LYS A 16 -15.70 -3.25 -4.76
CA LYS A 16 -16.88 -3.39 -3.90
C LYS A 16 -16.67 -2.45 -2.72
N LYS A 17 -17.65 -1.59 -2.46
CA LYS A 17 -17.64 -0.61 -1.37
C LYS A 17 -17.13 -1.36 -0.14
N LYS A 18 -15.94 -1.01 0.32
CA LYS A 18 -15.35 -1.66 1.49
C LYS A 18 -16.31 -1.41 2.64
N ASP A 19 -16.80 -2.49 3.23
CA ASP A 19 -17.65 -2.42 4.41
C ASP A 19 -16.98 -1.49 5.43
N PRO A 20 -17.74 -0.53 6.01
CA PRO A 20 -17.18 0.44 6.95
C PRO A 20 -16.57 -0.22 8.19
N ASN A 21 -16.93 -1.48 8.48
CA ASN A 21 -16.40 -2.28 9.58
C ASN A 21 -15.10 -3.03 9.23
N ALA A 22 -14.68 -3.04 7.95
CA ALA A 22 -13.46 -3.74 7.57
C ALA A 22 -12.22 -3.04 8.15
N PRO A 23 -11.31 -3.77 8.80
CA PRO A 23 -10.13 -3.17 9.40
C PRO A 23 -9.30 -2.47 8.34
N LYS A 24 -8.87 -1.25 8.66
CA LYS A 24 -8.13 -0.42 7.71
C LYS A 24 -6.78 -1.07 7.48
N ARG A 25 -6.57 -1.52 6.23
CA ARG A 25 -5.36 -2.23 5.81
C ARG A 25 -4.07 -1.56 6.29
N GLY A 26 -3.23 -2.37 6.92
CA GLY A 26 -1.92 -1.98 7.40
C GLY A 26 -1.08 -1.38 6.27
N LEU A 27 -0.32 -0.35 6.62
CA LEU A 27 0.57 0.35 5.70
C LEU A 27 1.84 -0.49 5.51
N SER A 28 2.24 -0.71 4.26
CA SER A 28 3.52 -1.36 3.96
C SER A 28 4.69 -0.38 4.13
N ALA A 29 5.92 -0.90 4.11
CA ALA A 29 7.15 -0.09 4.24
C ALA A 29 7.20 1.02 3.18
N TYR A 30 6.85 0.63 1.95
CA TYR A 30 6.68 1.57 0.85
C TYR A 30 5.58 2.60 1.12
N MET A 31 4.46 2.25 1.76
CA MET A 31 3.43 3.24 2.09
C MET A 31 3.87 4.23 3.17
N PHE A 32 4.63 3.81 4.18
CA PHE A 32 5.21 4.73 5.16
C PHE A 32 6.17 5.71 4.46
N PHE A 33 7.12 5.19 3.69
CA PHE A 33 8.02 6.01 2.89
C PHE A 33 7.27 6.93 1.92
N ALA A 34 6.28 6.40 1.20
CA ALA A 34 5.50 7.14 0.23
C ALA A 34 4.65 8.21 0.89
N ASN A 35 4.09 8.03 2.09
CA ASN A 35 3.36 9.09 2.77
C ASN A 35 4.30 10.25 3.16
N ASP A 36 5.43 9.93 3.81
CA ASP A 36 6.42 10.94 4.25
C ASP A 36 7.03 11.70 3.06
N ASN A 37 7.26 11.01 1.95
CA ASN A 37 7.87 11.62 0.77
C ASN A 37 6.85 12.17 -0.21
N ARG A 38 5.58 11.74 -0.18
CA ARG A 38 4.53 12.27 -1.06
C ARG A 38 4.28 13.74 -0.77
N GLU A 39 4.23 14.13 0.50
CA GLU A 39 4.05 15.55 0.85
C GLU A 39 5.25 16.36 0.36
N LYS A 40 6.48 15.92 0.67
CA LYS A 40 7.71 16.54 0.16
C LYS A 40 7.71 16.67 -1.37
N VAL A 41 7.42 15.59 -2.10
CA VAL A 41 7.41 15.59 -3.56
C VAL A 41 6.33 16.51 -4.12
N ARG A 42 5.17 16.61 -3.44
CA ARG A 42 4.08 17.52 -3.83
C ARG A 42 4.41 18.98 -3.53
N GLU A 43 5.14 19.25 -2.46
CA GLU A 43 5.64 20.59 -2.11
C GLU A 43 6.77 21.03 -3.04
N GLU A 44 7.72 20.14 -3.34
CA GLU A 44 8.80 20.39 -4.31
C GLU A 44 8.26 20.57 -5.74
N ASN A 45 7.15 19.89 -6.07
CA ASN A 45 6.56 19.90 -7.39
C ASN A 45 5.06 20.26 -7.31
N PRO A 46 4.72 21.53 -7.05
CA PRO A 46 3.34 21.95 -7.03
C PRO A 46 2.72 21.73 -8.42
N GLY A 47 1.65 20.93 -8.50
CA GLY A 47 0.90 20.69 -9.74
C GLY A 47 1.17 19.36 -10.45
N ILE A 48 2.07 18.50 -9.96
CA ILE A 48 2.22 17.15 -10.53
C ILE A 48 1.08 16.23 -10.08
N SER A 49 0.64 15.35 -10.98
CA SER A 49 -0.45 14.42 -10.67
C SER A 49 -0.01 13.33 -9.69
N PHE A 50 -0.95 12.80 -8.93
CA PHE A 50 -0.69 11.69 -8.00
C PHE A 50 -0.02 10.48 -8.68
N GLY A 51 -0.32 10.23 -9.96
CA GLY A 51 0.34 9.19 -10.75
C GLY A 51 1.84 9.44 -10.96
N GLN A 52 2.23 10.69 -11.20
CA GLN A 52 3.64 11.07 -11.34
C GLN A 52 4.37 10.99 -9.99
N VAL A 53 3.72 11.46 -8.91
CA VAL A 53 4.25 11.33 -7.54
C VAL A 53 4.53 9.87 -7.20
N GLY A 54 3.56 8.98 -7.44
CA GLY A 54 3.75 7.54 -7.19
C GLY A 54 4.89 6.93 -7.99
N LYS A 55 5.10 7.38 -9.23
CA LYS A 55 6.21 6.92 -10.08
C LYS A 55 7.56 7.35 -9.51
N MET A 56 7.71 8.63 -9.17
CA MET A 56 8.90 9.20 -8.54
C MET A 56 9.22 8.52 -7.20
N LEU A 57 8.20 8.30 -6.36
CA LEU A 57 8.34 7.60 -5.09
C LEU A 57 8.75 6.14 -5.27
N GLY A 58 8.18 5.45 -6.28
CA GLY A 58 8.56 4.08 -6.61
C GLY A 58 10.00 3.95 -7.07
N GLU A 59 10.49 4.91 -7.84
CA GLU A 59 11.90 4.98 -8.26
C GLU A 59 12.82 5.30 -7.08
N ARG A 60 12.47 6.29 -6.25
CA ARG A 60 13.21 6.62 -5.01
C ARG A 60 13.28 5.41 -4.08
N TRP A 61 12.16 4.71 -3.85
CA TRP A 61 12.12 3.52 -3.00
C TRP A 61 13.02 2.38 -3.50
N LYS A 62 13.06 2.16 -4.82
CA LYS A 62 13.97 1.16 -5.43
C LYS A 62 15.43 1.58 -5.36
N ALA A 63 15.69 2.89 -5.35
CA ALA A 63 17.03 3.44 -5.19
C ALA A 63 17.49 3.45 -3.72
N LEU A 64 16.58 3.37 -2.75
CA LEU A 64 16.94 3.25 -1.34
C LEU A 64 17.66 1.94 -1.04
N SER A 65 18.70 2.06 -0.22
CA SER A 65 19.42 0.92 0.33
C SER A 65 18.57 0.13 1.34
N ASP A 66 18.87 -1.16 1.54
CA ASP A 66 18.18 -1.98 2.55
C ASP A 66 18.32 -1.38 3.96
N SER A 67 19.40 -0.67 4.24
CA SER A 67 19.60 0.05 5.50
C SER A 67 18.59 1.19 5.71
N GLU A 68 18.25 1.93 4.64
CA GLU A 68 17.27 3.00 4.69
C GLU A 68 15.84 2.46 4.67
N ARG A 69 15.62 1.33 3.99
CA ARG A 69 14.32 0.63 3.96
C ARG A 69 14.03 -0.06 5.28
N ARG A 70 15.04 -0.59 5.97
CA ARG A 70 14.94 -1.31 7.26
C ARG A 70 14.01 -0.65 8.29
N PRO A 71 14.20 0.63 8.67
CA PRO A 71 13.32 1.27 9.65
C PRO A 71 11.87 1.37 9.17
N TYR A 72 11.62 1.53 7.87
CA TYR A 72 10.27 1.52 7.31
C TYR A 72 9.69 0.10 7.25
N GLU A 73 10.53 -0.91 6.97
CA GLU A 73 10.15 -2.32 6.98
C GLU A 73 9.80 -2.81 8.38
N GLU A 74 10.53 -2.39 9.41
CA GLU A 74 10.19 -2.69 10.80
C GLU A 74 8.87 -2.04 11.21
N LYS A 75 8.68 -0.73 10.94
CA LYS A 75 7.41 -0.04 11.17
C LYS A 75 6.24 -0.72 10.45
N ALA A 76 6.47 -1.13 9.21
CA ALA A 76 5.49 -1.84 8.41
C ALA A 76 5.22 -3.25 8.91
N ALA A 77 6.23 -3.98 9.41
CA ALA A 77 6.03 -5.29 10.00
C ALA A 77 5.17 -5.19 11.27
N THR A 78 5.41 -4.18 12.11
CA THR A 78 4.58 -3.90 13.28
C THR A 78 3.14 -3.58 12.89
N ASP A 79 2.93 -2.66 11.94
CA ASP A 79 1.57 -2.27 11.51
C ASP A 79 0.86 -3.39 10.71
N LYS A 80 1.61 -4.17 9.94
CA LYS A 80 1.11 -5.36 9.26
C LYS A 80 0.63 -6.39 10.28
N LYS A 81 1.38 -6.63 11.36
CA LYS A 81 0.96 -7.54 12.43
C LYS A 81 -0.33 -7.07 13.10
N ARG A 82 -0.44 -5.77 13.41
CA ARG A 82 -1.68 -5.17 13.93
C ARG A 82 -2.85 -5.42 12.98
N TYR A 83 -2.66 -5.12 11.69
CA TYR A 83 -3.70 -5.33 10.69
C TYR A 83 -4.04 -6.81 10.49
N GLU A 84 -3.07 -7.72 10.53
CA GLU A 84 -3.31 -9.16 10.41
C GLU A 84 -4.14 -9.68 11.58
N ASP A 85 -3.90 -9.19 12.79
CA ASP A 85 -4.66 -9.52 13.99
C ASP A 85 -6.10 -8.98 13.95
N GLU A 86 -6.27 -7.69 13.60
CA GLU A 86 -7.58 -7.08 13.37
C GLU A 86 -8.33 -7.74 12.21
N LYS A 87 -7.62 -8.10 11.13
CA LYS A 87 -8.19 -8.79 9.97
C LYS A 87 -8.58 -10.23 10.32
N ALA A 88 -7.81 -10.94 11.13
CA ALA A 88 -8.17 -12.29 11.57
C ALA A 88 -9.46 -12.24 12.40
N SER A 89 -9.56 -11.27 13.31
CA SER A 89 -10.79 -11.02 14.09
C SER A 89 -11.97 -10.65 13.21
N TYR A 90 -11.76 -9.80 12.20
CA TYR A 90 -12.79 -9.44 11.22
C TYR A 90 -13.17 -10.60 10.29
N ASN A 91 -12.23 -11.43 9.85
CA ASN A 91 -12.51 -12.58 8.99
C ASN A 91 -13.31 -13.64 9.74
N ALA A 92 -13.00 -13.88 11.02
CA ALA A 92 -13.79 -14.76 11.87
C ALA A 92 -15.22 -14.22 12.04
N ALA A 93 -15.38 -12.91 12.28
CA ALA A 93 -16.70 -12.27 12.37
C ALA A 93 -17.44 -12.22 11.01
N ALA A 94 -16.72 -12.12 9.89
CA ALA A 94 -17.30 -12.10 8.55
C ALA A 94 -17.72 -13.49 8.06
N GLU A 95 -17.05 -14.56 8.50
CA GLU A 95 -17.48 -15.93 8.21
C GLU A 95 -18.68 -16.37 9.06
N GLU A 96 -18.83 -15.87 10.31
CA GLU A 96 -20.05 -16.10 11.09
C GLU A 96 -21.31 -15.41 10.48
N ASP A 97 -21.15 -14.29 9.78
CA ASP A 97 -22.25 -13.59 9.09
C ASP A 97 -22.65 -14.30 7.77
N GLU A 98 -21.72 -15.00 7.11
CA GLU A 98 -21.99 -15.80 5.89
C GLU A 98 -22.57 -17.19 6.20
N GLU A 99 -22.23 -17.80 7.34
CA GLU A 99 -22.81 -19.08 7.81
C GLU A 99 -24.22 -18.90 8.42
N SER A 100 -24.57 -17.68 8.84
CA SER A 100 -25.91 -17.36 9.39
C SER A 100 -26.90 -16.79 8.35
N SER A 101 -26.54 -16.69 7.06
CA SER A 101 -27.41 -16.19 5.99
C SER A 101 -27.95 -17.26 5.05
#